data_AF-D7MC77-F1
#
_entry.id   AF-D7MC77-F1
#
_cell.length_a   1.000
_cell.length_b   1.000
_cell.length_c   1.000
_cell.angle_alpha   90.00
_cell.angle_beta   90.00
_cell.angle_gamma   90.00
#
_symmetry.space_group_name_H-M   'P 1'
#
loop_
_entity.id
_entity.type
_entity.pdbx_description
1 polymer ?
#
loop_
_entity_poly.entity_id
_entity_poly.type
_entity_poly.pdbx_seq_one_letter_code
_entity_poly.pdbx_strand_id
1 'polypeptide(L)'
;MTKRVKQRDDPERMEESILKEFVEQNLYFLSGSRSREPLSINIAMFEHPLLKMRLGDIIEGTNHFSKKNIIGDGGFGTNYKACLPGGKTIAVNGNLPIL
;
A
#
# COMPACT_ATOMS: atom_id res chain seq x y z
N MET A 1 -6.65 -36.47 34.48
CA MET A 1 -7.23 -35.15 34.12
C MET A 1 -6.17 -34.34 33.38
N THR A 2 -6.11 -34.39 32.06
CA THR A 2 -5.14 -33.61 31.25
C THR A 2 -5.80 -32.34 30.74
N LYS A 3 -5.21 -31.19 31.05
CA LYS A 3 -5.72 -29.86 30.69
C LYS A 3 -5.52 -29.64 29.19
N ARG A 4 -6.61 -29.37 28.46
CA ARG A 4 -6.55 -28.87 27.08
C ARG A 4 -5.92 -27.48 27.09
N VAL A 5 -4.74 -27.35 26.46
CA VAL A 5 -4.14 -26.07 26.11
C VAL A 5 -5.09 -25.40 25.13
N LYS A 6 -5.72 -24.30 25.58
CA LYS A 6 -6.52 -23.43 24.73
C LYS A 6 -5.53 -22.74 23.79
N GLN A 7 -5.52 -23.15 22.52
CA GLN A 7 -4.83 -22.42 21.46
C GLN A 7 -5.35 -20.99 21.52
N ARG A 8 -4.44 -20.07 21.85
CA ARG A 8 -4.69 -18.64 21.74
C ARG A 8 -4.47 -18.34 20.27
N ASP A 9 -5.53 -17.95 19.58
CA ASP A 9 -5.45 -17.49 18.21
C ASP A 9 -4.59 -16.24 18.17
N ASP A 10 -3.38 -16.40 17.63
CA ASP A 10 -2.40 -15.34 17.48
C ASP A 10 -2.75 -14.51 16.24
N PRO A 11 -3.06 -13.20 16.37
CA PRO A 11 -3.47 -12.36 15.25
C PRO A 11 -2.41 -12.25 14.15
N GLU A 12 -1.13 -12.48 14.47
CA GLU A 12 -0.04 -12.41 13.47
C GLU A 12 -0.14 -13.53 12.42
N ARG A 13 -0.66 -14.71 12.78
CA ARG A 13 -0.82 -15.84 11.85
C ARG A 13 -1.94 -15.60 10.81
N MET A 14 -2.92 -14.77 11.15
CA MET A 14 -4.03 -14.45 10.25
C MET A 14 -3.58 -13.54 9.12
N GLU A 15 -2.75 -12.53 9.41
CA GLU A 15 -2.24 -11.60 8.41
C GLU A 15 -1.33 -12.31 7.39
N GLU A 16 -0.48 -13.24 7.86
CA GLU A 16 0.37 -14.06 6.99
C GLU A 16 -0.45 -14.91 6.00
N SER A 17 -1.58 -15.47 6.45
CA SER A 17 -2.44 -16.29 5.60
C SER A 17 -3.14 -15.50 4.49
N ILE A 18 -3.56 -14.27 4.77
CA ILE A 18 -4.22 -13.36 3.80
C ILE A 18 -3.22 -12.95 2.72
N LEU A 19 -1.99 -12.60 3.12
CA LEU A 19 -0.94 -12.23 2.18
C LEU A 19 -0.56 -13.40 1.28
N LYS A 20 -0.44 -14.60 1.86
CA LYS A 20 -0.11 -15.81 1.09
C LYS A 20 -1.21 -16.16 0.08
N GLU A 21 -2.47 -16.09 0.49
CA GLU A 21 -3.61 -16.35 -0.40
C GLU A 21 -3.67 -15.33 -1.56
N PHE A 22 -3.47 -14.04 -1.25
CA PHE A 22 -3.46 -12.99 -2.28
C PHE A 22 -2.33 -13.18 -3.30
N VAL A 23 -1.13 -13.56 -2.86
CA VAL A 23 0.02 -13.75 -3.77
C VAL A 23 -0.18 -14.97 -4.69
N GLU A 24 -0.62 -16.10 -4.14
CA GLU A 24 -0.84 -17.34 -4.91
C GLU A 24 -1.93 -17.15 -5.97
N GLN A 25 -3.02 -16.44 -5.62
CA GLN A 25 -4.10 -16.13 -6.56
C GLN A 25 -3.66 -15.16 -7.67
N ASN A 26 -2.68 -14.30 -7.46
CA ASN A 26 -2.20 -13.41 -8.54
C ASN A 26 -1.16 -14.07 -9.45
N LEU A 27 -0.42 -15.07 -8.95
CA LEU A 27 0.61 -15.77 -9.72
C LEU A 27 0.02 -16.68 -10.81
N TYR A 28 -1.13 -17.31 -10.59
CA TYR A 28 -1.79 -18.14 -11.62
C TYR A 28 -2.20 -17.32 -12.85
N PHE A 29 -2.65 -16.08 -12.64
CA PHE A 29 -3.14 -15.20 -13.69
C PHE A 29 -2.00 -14.80 -14.66
N LEU A 30 -0.79 -14.61 -14.13
CA LEU A 30 0.40 -14.28 -14.91
C LEU A 30 0.92 -15.45 -15.77
N SER A 31 0.50 -16.69 -15.47
CA SER A 31 0.97 -17.91 -16.14
C SER A 31 0.31 -18.19 -17.50
N GLY A 32 -0.56 -17.31 -18.00
CA GLY A 32 -1.22 -17.44 -19.32
C GLY A 32 -0.30 -17.28 -20.54
N SER A 33 0.98 -16.95 -20.35
CA SER A 33 1.97 -16.72 -21.42
C SER A 33 2.99 -17.87 -21.48
N ARG A 34 3.24 -18.39 -22.69
CA ARG A 34 4.02 -19.61 -22.96
C ARG A 34 5.54 -19.49 -22.74
N SER A 35 5.99 -19.30 -21.51
CA SER A 35 7.36 -19.62 -21.07
C SER A 35 7.28 -20.36 -19.74
N ARG A 36 7.94 -21.52 -19.65
CA ARG A 36 7.88 -22.41 -18.47
C ARG A 36 8.69 -21.92 -17.25
N GLU A 37 8.99 -20.63 -17.20
CA GLU A 37 9.63 -20.00 -16.05
C GLU A 37 8.66 -18.96 -15.48
N PRO A 38 8.32 -19.05 -14.19
CA PRO A 38 7.46 -18.05 -13.57
C PRO A 38 8.15 -16.68 -13.63
N LEU A 39 7.39 -15.66 -14.03
CA LEU A 39 7.87 -14.28 -13.95
C LEU A 39 8.20 -13.98 -12.48
N SER A 40 9.46 -13.66 -12.19
CA SER A 40 9.88 -13.24 -10.86
C SER A 40 9.69 -11.73 -10.73
N ILE A 41 8.85 -11.33 -9.79
CA ILE A 41 8.74 -9.94 -9.35
C ILE A 41 9.18 -9.88 -7.90
N ASN A 42 10.13 -8.99 -7.61
CA ASN A 42 10.53 -8.72 -6.24
C ASN A 42 9.44 -7.90 -5.57
N ILE A 43 8.76 -8.48 -4.59
CA ILE A 43 7.79 -7.78 -3.75
C ILE A 43 8.52 -7.34 -2.49
N ALA A 44 8.69 -6.02 -2.33
CA ALA A 44 9.14 -5.44 -1.07
C ALA A 44 7.92 -5.10 -0.22
N MET A 45 7.83 -5.67 0.98
CA MET A 45 6.83 -5.30 1.97
C MET A 45 7.35 -4.14 2.81
N PHE A 46 6.46 -3.27 3.27
CA PHE A 46 6.85 -2.21 4.20
C PHE A 46 7.12 -2.85 5.58
N GLU A 47 8.27 -2.55 6.17
CA GLU A 47 8.59 -2.98 7.54
C GLU A 47 7.68 -2.31 8.59
N HIS A 48 7.05 -1.19 8.23
CA HIS A 48 6.20 -0.41 9.12
C HIS A 48 4.72 -0.51 8.70
N PRO A 49 3.78 -0.54 9.66
CA PRO A 49 2.35 -0.56 9.36
C PRO A 49 1.92 0.61 8.48
N LEU A 50 0.89 0.37 7.67
CA LEU A 50 0.30 1.42 6.83
C LEU A 50 -0.25 2.54 7.70
N LEU A 51 0.12 3.78 7.35
CA LEU A 51 -0.36 4.97 8.03
C LEU A 51 -1.82 5.25 7.63
N LYS A 52 -2.75 5.20 8.58
CA LYS A 52 -4.13 5.61 8.37
C LYS A 52 -4.26 7.13 8.48
N MET A 53 -4.77 7.78 7.44
CA MET A 53 -4.98 9.24 7.39
C MET A 53 -6.38 9.56 6.87
N ARG A 54 -6.90 10.76 7.17
CA ARG A 54 -8.16 11.24 6.60
C ARG A 54 -7.88 12.01 5.32
N LEU A 55 -8.82 11.98 4.38
CA LEU A 55 -8.71 12.74 3.13
C LEU A 55 -8.56 14.25 3.37
N GLY A 56 -9.26 14.80 4.38
CA GLY A 56 -9.11 16.21 4.76
C GLY A 56 -7.68 16.59 5.14
N ASP A 57 -6.96 15.71 5.84
CA ASP A 57 -5.57 15.98 6.24
C ASP A 57 -4.63 16.02 5.01
N ILE A 58 -4.95 15.23 3.97
CA ILE A 58 -4.23 15.22 2.69
C ILE A 58 -4.53 16.50 1.89
N ILE A 59 -5.80 16.90 1.82
CA ILE A 59 -6.23 18.12 1.13
C ILE A 59 -5.54 19.33 1.74
N GLU A 60 -5.60 19.49 3.06
CA GLU A 60 -4.94 20.60 3.75
C GLU A 60 -3.41 20.52 3.60
N GLY A 61 -2.82 19.34 3.79
CA GLY A 61 -1.37 19.17 3.71
C GLY A 61 -0.81 19.47 2.31
N THR A 62 -1.58 19.24 1.25
CA THR A 62 -1.20 19.57 -0.13
C THR A 62 -1.60 20.99 -0.55
N ASN A 63 -2.20 21.78 0.35
CA ASN A 63 -2.82 23.07 0.03
C ASN A 63 -3.81 22.95 -1.13
N HIS A 64 -4.78 22.04 -0.98
CA HIS A 64 -5.79 21.69 -1.99
C HIS A 64 -5.18 21.28 -3.34
N PHE A 65 -4.17 20.40 -3.31
CA PHE A 65 -3.44 19.96 -4.51
C PHE A 65 -2.90 21.13 -5.34
N SER A 66 -2.38 22.16 -4.67
CA SER A 66 -1.81 23.34 -5.34
C SER A 66 -0.67 22.94 -6.26
N LYS A 67 -0.63 23.53 -7.46
CA LYS A 67 0.49 23.36 -8.41
C LYS A 67 1.86 23.69 -7.82
N LYS A 68 1.90 24.56 -6.79
CA LYS A 68 3.14 24.91 -6.07
C LYS A 68 3.75 23.74 -5.30
N ASN A 69 2.95 22.72 -4.98
CA ASN A 69 3.36 21.54 -4.26
C ASN A 69 3.63 20.34 -5.18
N ILE A 70 3.55 20.50 -6.50
CA ILE A 70 3.91 19.42 -7.43
C ILE A 70 5.40 19.13 -7.31
N ILE A 71 5.73 17.87 -7.06
CA ILE A 71 7.10 17.35 -7.00
C ILE A 71 7.43 16.42 -8.18
N GLY A 72 6.43 16.04 -8.97
CA GLY A 72 6.60 15.31 -10.21
C GLY A 72 5.27 15.11 -10.92
N ASP A 73 5.29 15.05 -12.24
CA ASP A 73 4.12 14.84 -13.08
C ASP A 73 4.49 13.93 -14.25
N GLY A 74 3.63 12.98 -14.60
CA GLY A 74 3.89 12.00 -15.66
C GLY A 74 2.79 10.96 -15.83
N GLY A 75 3.05 9.90 -16.60
CA GLY A 75 2.06 8.88 -16.96
C GLY A 75 1.45 8.07 -15.80
N PHE A 76 1.94 8.27 -14.56
CA PHE A 76 1.46 7.61 -13.35
C PHE A 76 0.65 8.54 -12.42
N GLY A 77 0.38 9.77 -12.87
CA GLY A 77 -0.31 10.81 -12.11
C GLY A 77 0.61 11.95 -11.68
N THR A 78 0.02 12.93 -11.01
CA THR A 78 0.76 14.07 -10.45
C THR A 78 1.07 13.80 -8.97
N ASN A 79 2.33 13.89 -8.60
CA ASN A 79 2.81 13.75 -7.23
C ASN A 79 2.90 15.12 -6.55
N TYR A 80 2.30 15.22 -5.36
CA TYR A 80 2.28 16.42 -4.55
C TYR A 80 3.03 16.21 -3.23
N LYS A 81 3.76 17.23 -2.79
CA LYS A 81 4.27 17.34 -1.44
C LYS A 81 3.11 17.68 -0.50
N ALA A 82 2.93 16.90 0.56
CA ALA A 82 1.99 17.20 1.62
C ALA A 82 2.70 17.39 2.96
N CYS A 83 2.41 18.49 3.66
CA CYS A 83 2.88 18.77 5.01
C CYS A 83 1.75 18.46 6.01
N LEU A 84 1.86 17.35 6.73
CA LEU A 84 0.85 16.92 7.69
C LEU A 84 1.00 17.63 9.04
N PRO A 85 -0.06 17.65 9.87
CA PRO A 85 0.03 18.05 11.27
C PRO A 85 1.15 17.28 11.98
N GLY A 86 1.96 17.98 12.78
CA GLY A 86 3.14 17.40 13.43
C GLY A 86 4.43 17.46 12.59
N GLY A 87 4.43 18.15 11.46
CA GLY A 87 5.63 18.44 10.66
C GLY A 87 6.09 17.29 9.75
N LYS A 88 5.34 16.19 9.72
CA LYS A 88 5.62 15.07 8.83
C LYS A 88 5.35 15.46 7.38
N THR A 89 6.35 15.30 6.52
CA THR A 89 6.20 15.53 5.07
C THR A 89 6.05 14.18 4.36
N ILE A 90 5.08 14.07 3.45
CA ILE A 90 4.86 12.90 2.61
C ILE A 90 4.70 13.29 1.14
N ALA A 91 4.86 12.32 0.24
CA ALA A 91 4.45 12.43 -1.15
C ALA A 91 3.06 11.81 -1.32
N VAL A 92 2.18 12.50 -2.03
CA VAL A 92 0.83 12.05 -2.35
C VAL A 92 0.74 11.94 -3.86
N ASN A 93 0.55 10.72 -4.37
CA ASN A 93 0.26 10.52 -5.79
C ASN A 93 -1.24 10.71 -6.03
N GLY A 94 -1.60 11.72 -6.82
CA GLY A 94 -2.96 11.97 -7.28
C GLY A 94 -3.17 11.38 -8.68
N ASN A 95 -3.93 10.28 -8.76
CA ASN A 95 -4.65 9.85 -9.96
C ASN A 95 -6.10 10.36 -9.94
N LEU A 96 -6.33 11.55 -9.39
CA LEU A 96 -7.65 12.17 -9.40
C LEU A 96 -7.80 12.96 -10.71
N PRO A 97 -8.93 12.83 -11.42
CA PRO A 97 -9.22 13.71 -12.55
C PRO A 97 -9.19 15.14 -12.02
N ILE A 98 -8.44 15.99 -12.72
CA ILE A 98 -8.28 17.40 -12.41
C ILE A 98 -9.69 18.03 -12.44
N LEU A 99 -10.24 18.39 -11.28
CA LEU A 99 -11.47 19.18 -11.14
C LEU A 99 -11.12 20.67 -11.15
#